data_AF-A0A948SIB1-F1
#
_entry.id   AF-A0A948SIB1-F1
#
_cell.length_a   1.000
_cell.length_b   1.000
_cell.length_c   1.000
_cell.angle_alpha   90.00
_cell.angle_beta   90.00
_cell.angle_gamma   90.00
#
_symmetry.space_group_name_H-M   'P 1'
#
loop_
_entity.id
_entity.type
_entity.pdbx_description
1 polymer ?
#
loop_
_entity_poly.entity_id
_entity_poly.type
_entity_poly.pdbx_seq_one_letter_code
_entity_poly.pdbx_strand_id
1 'polypeptide(L)'
;MTFSRRVFLPILVVAGTAAIAGCGSSTLSEDQLTELEKRAASLQVKVQEAGDKADACATDNKAKTEGAKGIGKCLGTALTTASTQIDDINDYVKELAGSASGDCKDKLNGLSDALGQTSGSLGDAAATANKGDLEGITKELQSVSTDQVDVTVAGREADKACGG
;
A
#
# COMPACT_ATOMS: atom_id res chain seq x y z
N MET A 1 15.90 19.98 7.84
CA MET A 1 15.82 18.64 7.23
C MET A 1 14.47 18.51 6.53
N THR A 2 14.47 18.23 5.23
CA THR A 2 13.28 18.06 4.38
C THR A 2 12.94 16.57 4.36
N PHE A 3 12.45 16.06 5.48
CA PHE A 3 12.10 14.65 5.68
C PHE A 3 10.89 14.24 4.79
N SER A 4 10.01 15.21 4.55
CA SER A 4 8.71 15.10 3.90
C SER A 4 8.69 14.57 2.47
N ARG A 5 9.47 15.16 1.56
CA ARG A 5 9.15 15.04 0.12
C ARG A 5 9.72 13.80 -0.58
N ARG A 6 10.60 13.03 0.06
CA ARG A 6 11.26 11.85 -0.54
C ARG A 6 10.88 10.53 0.11
N VAL A 7 10.48 10.55 1.38
CA VAL A 7 10.06 9.33 2.09
C VAL A 7 8.61 8.96 1.73
N PHE A 8 7.76 9.95 1.42
CA PHE A 8 6.37 9.78 0.99
C PHE A 8 6.17 9.99 -0.51
N LEU A 9 7.16 9.62 -1.35
CA LEU A 9 6.91 9.57 -2.80
C LEU A 9 5.69 8.67 -3.06
N PRO A 10 4.82 9.02 -4.03
CA PRO A 10 3.50 8.42 -4.15
C PRO A 10 3.67 6.92 -4.32
N ILE A 11 3.12 6.20 -3.36
CA ILE A 11 2.99 4.75 -3.35
C ILE A 11 2.42 4.35 -4.71
N LEU A 12 3.28 3.81 -5.57
CA LEU A 12 3.04 3.52 -6.99
C LEU A 12 2.19 2.25 -7.17
N VAL A 13 1.44 1.84 -6.14
CA VAL A 13 0.62 0.62 -6.08
C VAL A 13 -0.42 0.57 -7.22
N VAL A 14 -0.75 1.72 -7.80
CA VAL A 14 -1.74 1.89 -8.87
C VAL A 14 -1.38 1.15 -10.16
N ALA A 15 -0.10 0.99 -10.47
CA ALA A 15 0.28 0.45 -11.78
C ALA A 15 0.10 -1.07 -11.89
N GLY A 16 -0.03 -1.79 -10.77
CA GLY A 16 -0.23 -3.24 -10.76
C GLY A 16 -1.71 -3.63 -10.86
N THR A 17 -2.62 -2.87 -10.26
CA THR A 17 -4.04 -3.21 -10.15
C THR A 17 -4.92 -2.57 -11.21
N ALA A 18 -4.55 -1.38 -11.74
CA ALA A 18 -5.26 -0.74 -12.85
C ALA A 18 -5.02 -1.44 -14.20
N ALA A 19 -4.02 -2.33 -14.29
CA ALA A 19 -3.77 -3.11 -15.50
C ALA A 19 -4.82 -4.23 -15.70
N ILE A 20 -5.31 -4.82 -14.60
CA ILE A 20 -6.19 -6.01 -14.59
C ILE A 20 -7.55 -5.74 -15.27
N ALA A 21 -7.99 -4.48 -15.32
CA ALA A 21 -9.26 -4.08 -15.92
C ALA A 21 -9.23 -3.81 -17.42
N GLY A 22 -8.04 -3.76 -18.04
CA GLY A 22 -7.94 -3.57 -19.49
C GLY A 22 -8.35 -4.81 -20.30
N CYS A 23 -8.61 -5.94 -19.64
CA CYS A 23 -8.48 -7.24 -20.28
C CYS A 23 -9.71 -8.15 -20.12
N GLY A 24 -10.33 -8.44 -21.27
CA GLY A 24 -11.50 -9.29 -21.41
C GLY A 24 -11.21 -10.76 -21.14
N SER A 25 -10.97 -11.11 -19.88
CA SER A 25 -10.66 -12.47 -19.45
C SER A 25 -11.89 -13.34 -19.19
N SER A 26 -11.71 -14.65 -19.39
CA SER A 26 -12.67 -15.72 -19.09
C SER A 26 -12.59 -16.23 -17.64
N THR A 27 -11.67 -15.71 -16.82
CA THR A 27 -11.38 -16.23 -15.46
C THR A 27 -11.96 -15.37 -14.33
N LEU A 28 -11.99 -14.04 -14.48
CA LEU A 28 -12.59 -13.10 -13.53
C LEU A 28 -13.72 -12.33 -14.22
N SER A 29 -14.79 -12.00 -13.49
CA SER A 29 -15.89 -11.21 -14.04
C SER A 29 -15.54 -9.72 -14.14
N GLU A 30 -16.19 -9.00 -15.06
CA GLU A 30 -16.03 -7.56 -15.22
C GLU A 30 -16.36 -6.77 -13.93
N ASP A 31 -17.34 -7.25 -13.15
CA ASP A 31 -17.68 -6.70 -11.84
C ASP A 31 -16.54 -6.88 -10.82
N GLN A 32 -15.87 -8.04 -10.82
CA GLN A 32 -14.71 -8.31 -9.96
C GLN A 32 -13.52 -7.41 -10.31
N LEU A 33 -13.29 -7.21 -11.60
CA LEU A 33 -12.26 -6.31 -12.09
C LEU A 33 -12.54 -4.85 -11.71
N THR A 34 -13.77 -4.39 -11.94
CA THR A 34 -14.21 -3.02 -11.61
C THR A 34 -14.11 -2.74 -10.11
N GLU A 35 -14.45 -3.70 -9.26
CA GLU A 35 -14.34 -3.56 -7.80
C GLU A 35 -12.87 -3.53 -7.35
N LEU A 36 -12.00 -4.34 -7.97
CA LEU A 36 -10.56 -4.30 -7.71
C LEU A 36 -9.97 -2.93 -8.06
N GLU A 37 -10.36 -2.34 -9.19
CA GLU A 37 -9.96 -0.99 -9.57
C GLU A 37 -10.43 0.07 -8.58
N LYS A 38 -11.70 0.02 -8.18
CA LYS A 38 -12.26 0.96 -7.20
C LYS A 38 -11.49 0.91 -5.89
N ARG A 39 -11.18 -0.30 -5.42
CA ARG A 39 -10.41 -0.49 -4.18
C ARG A 39 -8.99 0.02 -4.33
N ALA A 40 -8.33 -0.27 -5.44
CA ALA A 40 -6.99 0.24 -5.70
C ALA A 40 -6.94 1.77 -5.82
N ALA A 41 -7.91 2.39 -6.50
CA ALA A 41 -8.05 3.83 -6.59
C ALA A 41 -8.34 4.44 -5.22
N SER A 42 -9.21 3.82 -4.41
CA SER A 42 -9.46 4.21 -3.03
C SER A 42 -8.19 4.14 -2.17
N LEU A 43 -7.41 3.07 -2.31
CA LEU A 43 -6.11 2.94 -1.63
C LEU A 43 -5.15 4.04 -2.03
N GLN A 44 -5.04 4.36 -3.33
CA GLN A 44 -4.20 5.46 -3.80
C GLN A 44 -4.56 6.77 -3.08
N VAL A 45 -5.84 7.10 -3.02
CA VAL A 45 -6.32 8.29 -2.32
C VAL A 45 -5.99 8.22 -0.83
N LYS A 46 -6.24 7.09 -0.16
CA LYS A 46 -5.99 6.92 1.29
C LYS A 46 -4.53 7.00 1.66
N VAL A 47 -3.69 6.43 0.82
CA VAL A 47 -2.24 6.46 0.97
C VAL A 47 -1.71 7.87 0.73
N GLN A 48 -2.25 8.57 -0.27
CA GLN A 48 -1.92 9.96 -0.49
C GLN A 48 -2.36 10.82 0.69
N GLU A 49 -3.57 10.61 1.23
CA GLU A 49 -4.02 11.24 2.48
C GLU A 49 -3.11 10.92 3.67
N ALA A 50 -2.58 9.69 3.75
CA ALA A 50 -1.66 9.29 4.81
C ALA A 50 -0.30 10.01 4.67
N GLY A 51 0.21 10.14 3.44
CA GLY A 51 1.41 10.94 3.14
C GLY A 51 1.21 12.43 3.41
N ASP A 52 0.06 12.99 3.01
CA ASP A 52 -0.28 14.38 3.27
C ASP A 52 -0.43 14.65 4.77
N LYS A 53 -1.02 13.71 5.54
CA LYS A 53 -1.10 13.78 7.01
C LYS A 53 0.29 13.67 7.65
N ALA A 54 1.15 12.81 7.12
CA ALA A 54 2.54 12.71 7.58
C ALA A 54 3.29 14.04 7.38
N ASP A 55 3.12 14.65 6.21
CA ASP A 55 3.71 15.95 5.86
C ASP A 55 3.13 17.09 6.69
N ALA A 56 1.82 17.11 6.89
CA ALA A 56 1.16 18.05 7.78
C ALA A 56 1.70 17.91 9.21
N CYS A 57 1.87 16.68 9.70
CA CYS A 57 2.41 16.43 11.04
C CYS A 57 3.89 16.78 11.17
N ALA A 58 4.70 16.62 10.13
CA ALA A 58 6.08 17.13 10.12
C ALA A 58 6.12 18.67 10.11
N THR A 59 5.12 19.32 9.51
CA THR A 59 5.04 20.79 9.37
C THR A 59 4.49 21.44 10.64
N ASP A 60 3.40 20.93 11.21
CA ASP A 60 2.76 21.46 12.42
C ASP A 60 3.63 21.25 13.68
N ASN A 61 4.39 20.16 13.77
CA ASN A 61 5.30 19.92 14.89
C ASN A 61 6.62 20.71 14.81
N LYS A 62 6.91 21.38 13.69
CA LYS A 62 7.91 22.45 13.68
C LYS A 62 7.38 23.72 14.34
N ALA A 63 6.06 23.92 14.35
CA ALA A 63 5.41 25.10 14.91
C ALA A 63 4.98 24.90 16.38
N LYS A 64 4.67 23.67 16.79
CA LYS A 64 4.31 23.31 18.16
C LYS A 64 5.41 22.45 18.76
N THR A 65 5.95 22.85 19.90
CA THR A 65 7.04 22.23 20.68
C THR A 65 6.76 20.80 21.22
N GLU A 66 5.91 20.00 20.55
CA GLU A 66 5.56 18.63 20.97
C GLU A 66 6.67 17.59 20.70
N GLY A 67 7.69 17.94 19.91
CA GLY A 67 8.87 17.10 19.66
C GLY A 67 8.58 15.81 18.87
N ALA A 68 9.53 14.86 18.89
CA ALA A 68 9.48 13.64 18.08
C ALA A 68 8.29 12.71 18.39
N LYS A 69 7.74 12.76 19.60
CA LYS A 69 6.60 11.91 20.02
C LYS A 69 5.27 12.33 19.39
N GLY A 70 5.03 13.64 19.22
CA GLY A 70 3.83 14.15 18.55
C GLY A 70 3.80 13.77 17.07
N ILE A 71 4.95 13.92 16.39
CA ILE A 71 5.15 13.47 15.00
C ILE A 71 4.93 11.96 14.90
N GLY A 72 5.55 11.19 15.79
CA GLY A 72 5.47 9.74 15.81
C GLY A 72 4.05 9.19 15.93
N LYS A 73 3.23 9.75 16.83
CA LYS A 73 1.83 9.31 17.02
C LYS A 73 0.94 9.63 15.81
N CYS A 74 1.11 10.82 15.23
CA CYS A 74 0.37 11.18 14.03
C CYS A 74 0.74 10.26 12.86
N LEU A 75 2.04 10.08 12.64
CA LEU A 75 2.56 9.23 11.58
C LEU A 75 2.11 7.77 11.77
N GLY A 76 2.19 7.26 13.00
CA GLY A 76 1.73 5.92 13.34
C GLY A 76 0.26 5.71 12.98
N THR A 77 -0.62 6.66 13.30
CA THR A 77 -2.06 6.57 12.96
C THR A 77 -2.30 6.53 11.45
N ALA A 78 -1.59 7.38 10.69
CA ALA A 78 -1.68 7.42 9.23
C ALA A 78 -1.19 6.11 8.59
N LEU A 79 -0.05 5.59 9.04
CA LEU A 79 0.53 4.33 8.57
C LEU A 79 -0.34 3.12 8.93
N THR A 80 -0.92 3.07 10.13
CA THR A 80 -1.89 2.03 10.51
C THR A 80 -3.12 2.05 9.60
N THR A 81 -3.64 3.24 9.27
CA THR A 81 -4.80 3.38 8.38
C THR A 81 -4.47 2.88 6.98
N ALA A 82 -3.28 3.19 6.46
CA ALA A 82 -2.82 2.70 5.17
C ALA A 82 -2.66 1.17 5.16
N SER A 83 -2.06 0.58 6.21
CA SER A 83 -1.93 -0.87 6.38
C SER A 83 -3.29 -1.58 6.36
N THR A 84 -4.28 -1.11 7.12
CA THR A 84 -5.63 -1.71 7.12
C THR A 84 -6.28 -1.69 5.73
N GLN A 85 -6.09 -0.62 4.95
CA GLN A 85 -6.62 -0.57 3.58
C GLN A 85 -5.88 -1.50 2.62
N ILE A 86 -4.58 -1.72 2.82
CA ILE A 86 -3.84 -2.75 2.07
C ILE A 86 -4.35 -4.14 2.45
N ASP A 87 -4.64 -4.40 3.73
CA ASP A 87 -5.25 -5.66 4.17
C ASP A 87 -6.62 -5.89 3.52
N ASP A 88 -7.47 -4.86 3.44
CA ASP A 88 -8.78 -4.95 2.78
C ASP A 88 -8.66 -5.32 1.28
N ILE A 89 -7.63 -4.83 0.59
CA ILE A 89 -7.34 -5.20 -0.80
C ILE A 89 -6.74 -6.60 -0.86
N ASN A 90 -5.83 -6.92 0.05
CA ASN A 90 -5.20 -8.23 0.13
C ASN A 90 -6.24 -9.33 0.30
N ASP A 91 -7.19 -9.14 1.21
CA ASP A 91 -8.29 -10.08 1.45
C ASP A 91 -9.19 -10.22 0.22
N TYR A 92 -9.43 -9.12 -0.51
CA TYR A 92 -10.16 -9.18 -1.77
C TYR A 92 -9.38 -9.93 -2.86
N VAL A 93 -8.07 -9.69 -3.00
CA VAL A 93 -7.21 -10.42 -3.95
C VAL A 93 -7.16 -11.91 -3.61
N LYS A 94 -7.14 -12.30 -2.33
CA LYS A 94 -7.26 -13.71 -1.90
C LYS A 94 -8.60 -14.32 -2.29
N GLU A 95 -9.68 -13.57 -2.14
CA GLU A 95 -11.02 -14.01 -2.56
C GLU A 95 -11.07 -14.24 -4.08
N LEU A 96 -10.48 -13.32 -4.87
CA LEU A 96 -10.33 -13.48 -6.32
C LEU A 96 -9.47 -14.70 -6.66
N ALA A 97 -8.34 -14.90 -5.98
CA ALA A 97 -7.49 -16.07 -6.16
C ALA A 97 -8.20 -17.39 -5.84
N GLY A 98 -9.11 -17.37 -4.85
CA GLY A 98 -9.97 -18.52 -4.52
C GLY A 98 -10.97 -18.87 -5.62
N SER A 99 -11.37 -17.88 -6.43
CA SER A 99 -12.31 -18.03 -7.55
C SER A 99 -11.60 -18.26 -8.90
N ALA A 100 -10.32 -17.91 -9.01
CA ALA A 100 -9.49 -18.09 -10.19
C ALA A 100 -8.90 -19.51 -10.29
N SER A 101 -8.33 -19.84 -11.44
CA SER A 101 -7.65 -21.12 -11.67
C SER A 101 -6.36 -20.96 -12.46
N GLY A 102 -5.49 -21.97 -12.41
CA GLY A 102 -4.22 -21.98 -13.14
C GLY A 102 -3.27 -20.85 -12.73
N ASP A 103 -2.52 -20.33 -13.69
CA ASP A 103 -1.48 -19.31 -13.48
C ASP A 103 -2.05 -18.00 -12.89
N CYS A 104 -3.29 -17.64 -13.26
CA CYS A 104 -3.98 -16.47 -12.69
C CYS A 104 -4.13 -16.59 -11.17
N LYS A 105 -4.51 -17.77 -10.65
CA LYS A 105 -4.59 -18.01 -9.20
C LYS A 105 -3.23 -17.86 -8.53
N ASP A 106 -2.19 -18.44 -9.12
CA ASP A 106 -0.85 -18.42 -8.54
C ASP A 106 -0.28 -16.99 -8.50
N LYS A 107 -0.49 -16.21 -9.55
CA LYS A 107 -0.07 -14.80 -9.59
C LYS A 107 -0.91 -13.88 -8.69
N LEU A 108 -2.22 -14.13 -8.55
CA LEU A 108 -3.05 -13.41 -7.56
C LEU A 108 -2.61 -13.74 -6.12
N ASN A 109 -2.21 -14.99 -5.82
CA ASN A 109 -1.61 -15.32 -4.53
C ASN A 109 -0.26 -14.62 -4.33
N GLY A 110 0.58 -14.54 -5.36
CA GLY A 110 1.84 -13.78 -5.30
C GLY A 110 1.62 -12.28 -5.05
N LEU A 111 0.59 -11.70 -5.68
CA LEU A 111 0.16 -10.32 -5.39
C LEU A 111 -0.33 -10.17 -3.94
N SER A 112 -1.13 -11.12 -3.46
CA SER A 112 -1.60 -11.16 -2.08
C SER A 112 -0.43 -11.22 -1.07
N ASP A 113 0.58 -12.04 -1.34
CA ASP A 113 1.78 -12.14 -0.51
C ASP A 113 2.56 -10.82 -0.48
N ALA A 114 2.75 -10.17 -1.64
CA ALA A 114 3.41 -8.87 -1.73
C ALA A 114 2.63 -7.75 -1.00
N LEU A 115 1.30 -7.74 -1.12
CA LEU A 115 0.43 -6.83 -0.38
C LEU A 115 0.51 -7.09 1.13
N GLY A 116 0.50 -8.36 1.54
CA GLY A 116 0.65 -8.76 2.94
C GLY A 116 1.99 -8.34 3.53
N GLN A 117 3.08 -8.49 2.78
CA GLN A 117 4.41 -7.99 3.19
C GLN A 117 4.41 -6.46 3.33
N THR A 118 3.87 -5.74 2.33
CA THR A 118 3.79 -4.27 2.38
C THR A 118 2.96 -3.79 3.56
N SER A 119 1.84 -4.44 3.86
CA SER A 119 1.00 -4.13 5.03
C SER A 119 1.77 -4.37 6.34
N GLY A 120 2.48 -5.50 6.44
CA GLY A 120 3.35 -5.80 7.58
C GLY A 120 4.41 -4.72 7.81
N SER A 121 5.15 -4.36 6.76
CA SER A 121 6.17 -3.29 6.79
C SER A 121 5.57 -1.93 7.19
N LEU A 122 4.36 -1.60 6.72
CA LEU A 122 3.65 -0.38 7.16
C LEU A 122 3.23 -0.45 8.63
N GLY A 123 2.80 -1.63 9.10
CA GLY A 123 2.49 -1.88 10.51
C GLY A 123 3.71 -1.70 11.42
N ASP A 124 4.86 -2.22 11.00
CA ASP A 124 6.14 -2.06 11.70
C ASP A 124 6.63 -0.60 11.69
N ALA A 125 6.48 0.10 10.55
CA ALA A 125 6.73 1.54 10.45
C ALA A 125 5.81 2.32 11.40
N ALA A 126 4.52 1.95 11.49
CA ALA A 126 3.56 2.58 12.40
C ALA A 126 3.92 2.34 13.86
N ALA A 127 4.31 1.12 14.22
CA ALA A 127 4.73 0.77 15.58
C ALA A 127 6.00 1.53 15.99
N THR A 128 6.96 1.67 15.07
CA THR A 128 8.20 2.44 15.26
C THR A 128 7.90 3.93 15.36
N ALA A 129 6.96 4.43 14.55
CA ALA A 129 6.47 5.80 14.63
C ALA A 129 5.83 6.11 15.98
N ASN A 130 4.95 5.24 16.48
CA ASN A 130 4.30 5.43 17.78
C ASN A 130 5.31 5.48 18.96
N LYS A 131 6.51 4.91 18.79
CA LYS A 131 7.61 5.00 19.77
C LYS A 131 8.37 6.33 19.69
N GLY A 132 8.16 7.13 18.65
CA GLY A 132 8.87 8.39 18.38
C GLY A 132 10.27 8.21 17.79
N ASP A 133 10.55 7.03 17.23
CA ASP A 133 11.83 6.72 16.60
C ASP A 133 11.83 7.13 15.12
N LEU A 134 12.17 8.40 14.87
CA LEU A 134 12.15 8.97 13.52
C LEU A 134 13.22 8.38 12.58
N GLU A 135 14.35 7.93 13.12
CA GLU A 135 15.39 7.28 12.31
C GLU A 135 14.96 5.87 11.90
N GLY A 136 14.41 5.10 12.84
CA GLY A 136 13.81 3.79 12.58
C GLY A 136 12.71 3.87 11.53
N ILE A 137 11.78 4.84 11.65
CA ILE A 137 10.73 5.10 10.65
C ILE A 137 11.30 5.24 9.24
N THR A 138 12.42 5.96 9.07
CA THR A 138 12.99 6.17 7.72
C THR A 138 13.41 4.85 7.10
N LYS A 139 14.00 3.97 7.89
CA LYS A 139 14.45 2.65 7.45
C LYS A 139 13.26 1.75 7.11
N GLU A 140 12.23 1.76 7.95
CA GLU A 140 11.00 1.00 7.68
C GLU A 140 10.29 1.51 6.42
N LEU A 141 10.20 2.83 6.22
CA LEU A 141 9.60 3.41 5.02
C LEU A 141 10.42 3.13 3.74
N GLN A 142 11.73 2.97 3.84
CA GLN A 142 12.56 2.47 2.73
C GLN A 142 12.27 1.00 2.40
N SER A 143 12.01 0.17 3.41
CA SER A 143 11.55 -1.21 3.22
C SER A 143 10.21 -1.23 2.49
N VAL A 144 9.24 -0.43 2.95
CA VAL A 144 7.93 -0.26 2.30
C VAL A 144 8.07 0.17 0.84
N SER A 145 9.01 1.06 0.52
CA SER A 145 9.28 1.47 -0.86
C SER A 145 9.81 0.32 -1.74
N THR A 146 10.53 -0.64 -1.15
CA THR A 146 11.02 -1.83 -1.86
C THR A 146 9.86 -2.78 -2.10
N ASP A 147 9.07 -3.05 -1.06
CA ASP A 147 7.89 -3.94 -1.12
C ASP A 147 6.84 -3.42 -2.13
N GLN A 148 6.72 -2.10 -2.29
CA GLN A 148 5.85 -1.49 -3.32
C GLN A 148 6.28 -1.82 -4.76
N VAL A 149 7.59 -1.94 -5.01
CA VAL A 149 8.08 -2.37 -6.32
C VAL A 149 7.63 -3.81 -6.55
N ASP A 150 7.72 -4.66 -5.54
CA ASP A 150 7.28 -6.06 -5.61
C ASP A 150 5.77 -6.17 -5.81
N VAL A 151 4.94 -5.37 -5.12
CA VAL A 151 3.48 -5.28 -5.38
C VAL A 151 3.19 -4.86 -6.81
N THR A 152 3.94 -3.89 -7.35
CA THR A 152 3.75 -3.41 -8.72
C THR A 152 4.10 -4.49 -9.75
N VAL A 153 5.22 -5.19 -9.53
CA VAL A 153 5.65 -6.31 -10.40
C VAL A 153 4.65 -7.45 -10.30
N ALA A 154 4.28 -7.89 -9.09
CA ALA A 154 3.32 -8.95 -8.87
C ALA A 154 1.94 -8.61 -9.45
N GLY A 155 1.49 -7.35 -9.34
CA GLY A 155 0.25 -6.89 -9.95
C GLY A 155 0.26 -7.01 -11.46
N ARG A 156 1.36 -6.62 -12.11
CA ARG A 156 1.54 -6.80 -13.57
C ARG A 156 1.62 -8.26 -14.01
N GLU A 157 2.18 -9.13 -13.17
CA GLU A 157 2.21 -10.56 -13.47
C GLU A 157 0.83 -11.20 -13.30
N ALA A 158 0.09 -10.81 -12.26
CA ALA A 158 -1.30 -11.21 -12.03
C ALA A 158 -2.20 -10.77 -13.17
N ASP A 159 -2.06 -9.51 -13.60
CA ASP A 159 -2.72 -8.97 -14.78
C ASP A 159 -2.54 -9.88 -16.01
N LYS A 160 -1.30 -10.06 -16.46
CA LYS A 160 -0.98 -10.92 -17.62
C LYS A 160 -1.50 -12.34 -17.49
N ALA A 161 -1.32 -12.96 -16.33
CA ALA A 161 -1.76 -14.34 -16.09
C ALA A 161 -3.29 -14.47 -16.08
N CYS A 162 -3.98 -13.41 -15.67
CA CYS A 162 -5.42 -13.34 -15.66
C CYS A 162 -6.02 -12.82 -16.98
N GLY A 163 -5.25 -12.63 -18.05
CA GLY A 163 -5.74 -12.24 -19.38
C GLY A 163 -5.30 -10.86 -19.87
N GLY A 164 -4.44 -10.18 -19.10
CA GLY A 164 -3.70 -8.93 -19.37
C GLY A 164 -2.91 -8.89 -20.69
#